data_AF-A0A0F0GEN6-F1
#
_entry.id   AF-A0A0F0GEN6-F1
#
_cell.length_a   1.000
_cell.length_b   1.000
_cell.length_c   1.000
_cell.angle_alpha   90.00
_cell.angle_beta   90.00
_cell.angle_gamma   90.00
#
_symmetry.space_group_name_H-M   'P 1'
#
loop_
_entity.id
_entity.type
_entity.pdbx_description
1 polymer ?
#
loop_
_entity_poly.entity_id
_entity_poly.type
_entity_poly.pdbx_seq_one_letter_code
_entity_poly.pdbx_strand_id
1 'polypeptide(L)'
;MDSSRTASPSSPGARRAGTAELFTAARDGDKRAFDELVEVLSPLLWHVVRAQGLDHQLSQDVVQTTWLSLVRDMHTIRNPRALAGWLVTTAK
;
A
#
# COMPACT_ATOMS: atom_id res chain seq x y z
N MET A 1 -10.51 -22.16 -28.97
CA MET A 1 -9.07 -21.85 -28.86
C MET A 1 -8.79 -20.68 -29.78
N ASP A 2 -8.78 -19.47 -29.24
CA ASP A 2 -7.91 -18.39 -29.72
C ASP A 2 -7.58 -17.55 -28.48
N SER A 3 -6.54 -18.02 -27.80
CA SER A 3 -5.95 -17.35 -26.66
C SER A 3 -5.00 -16.28 -27.17
N SER A 4 -5.54 -15.12 -27.50
CA SER A 4 -4.75 -13.95 -27.88
C SER A 4 -5.05 -12.77 -26.97
N ARG A 5 -4.88 -12.97 -25.66
CA ARG A 5 -4.62 -11.89 -24.70
C ARG A 5 -3.13 -11.93 -24.38
N THR A 6 -2.32 -11.49 -25.33
CA THR A 6 -0.93 -11.11 -25.06
C THR A 6 -0.95 -9.84 -24.21
N ALA A 7 -0.96 -10.01 -22.89
CA ALA A 7 -0.56 -8.95 -21.98
C ALA A 7 0.89 -8.59 -22.35
N SER A 8 1.01 -7.47 -23.05
CA SER A 8 2.27 -6.88 -23.50
C SER A 8 3.27 -6.69 -22.35
N PRO A 9 4.58 -6.68 -22.66
CA PRO A 9 5.66 -6.78 -21.69
C PRO A 9 5.58 -5.67 -20.65
N SER A 10 5.71 -6.05 -19.38
CA SER A 10 5.92 -5.16 -18.24
C SER A 10 6.98 -4.13 -18.61
N SER A 11 6.57 -2.88 -18.79
CA SER A 11 7.47 -1.80 -19.17
C SER A 11 8.49 -1.56 -18.05
N PRO A 12 9.81 -1.66 -18.30
CA PRO A 12 10.86 -1.37 -17.31
C PRO A 12 11.01 0.13 -16.99
N GLY A 13 9.92 0.90 -17.00
CA GLY A 13 9.96 2.36 -17.09
C GLY A 13 8.64 3.10 -16.81
N ALA A 14 7.68 2.50 -16.10
CA ALA A 14 6.71 3.31 -15.36
C ALA A 14 7.50 4.00 -14.23
N ARG A 15 8.06 5.18 -14.54
CA ARG A 15 8.88 6.06 -13.69
C ARG A 15 8.55 5.84 -12.21
N ARG A 16 9.54 5.52 -11.34
CA ARG A 16 9.39 5.37 -9.87
C ARG A 16 8.25 6.27 -9.38
N ALA A 17 7.04 5.73 -9.33
CA ALA A 17 5.91 6.55 -8.97
C ALA A 17 6.11 6.83 -7.49
N GLY A 18 6.08 8.12 -7.13
CA GLY A 18 6.17 8.46 -5.73
C GLY A 18 5.02 7.77 -4.99
N THR A 19 5.22 7.39 -3.73
CA THR A 19 4.16 6.80 -2.90
C THR A 19 2.85 7.60 -2.93
N ALA A 20 2.97 8.93 -3.06
CA ALA A 20 1.84 9.83 -3.26
C ALA A 20 1.08 9.62 -4.58
N GLU A 21 1.79 9.38 -5.69
CA GLU A 21 1.20 9.12 -7.01
C GLU A 21 0.51 7.75 -7.03
N LEU A 22 1.17 6.72 -6.50
CA LEU A 22 0.58 5.39 -6.34
C LEU A 22 -0.70 5.45 -5.49
N PHE A 23 -0.67 6.23 -4.41
CA PHE A 23 -1.84 6.39 -3.56
C PHE A 23 -3.00 7.13 -4.24
N THR A 24 -2.71 8.17 -5.03
CA THR A 24 -3.74 8.85 -5.82
C THR A 24 -4.34 7.90 -6.85
N ALA A 25 -3.54 7.15 -7.60
CA ALA A 25 -4.04 6.19 -8.58
C ALA A 25 -4.84 5.06 -7.91
N ALA A 26 -4.38 4.54 -6.78
CA ALA A 26 -5.10 3.54 -5.99
C ALA A 26 -6.47 4.05 -5.51
N ARG A 27 -6.54 5.33 -5.09
CA ARG A 27 -7.80 5.98 -4.72
C ARG A 27 -8.79 6.09 -5.87
N ASP A 28 -8.28 6.29 -7.07
CA ASP A 28 -9.10 6.35 -8.29
C ASP A 28 -9.47 4.95 -8.82
N GLY A 29 -9.10 3.88 -8.10
CA GLY A 29 -9.48 2.50 -8.38
C GLY A 29 -8.41 1.66 -9.08
N ASP A 30 -7.20 2.18 -9.28
CA ASP A 30 -6.09 1.41 -9.86
C ASP A 30 -5.55 0.37 -8.87
N LYS A 31 -5.97 -0.88 -9.08
CA LYS A 31 -5.52 -2.03 -8.26
C LYS A 31 -4.01 -2.25 -8.34
N ARG A 32 -3.37 -2.01 -9.49
CA ARG A 32 -1.92 -2.22 -9.63
C ARG A 32 -1.15 -1.19 -8.83
N ALA A 33 -1.62 0.05 -8.82
CA ALA A 33 -1.04 1.10 -7.99
C ALA A 33 -1.19 0.78 -6.49
N PHE A 34 -2.30 0.17 -6.08
CA PHE A 34 -2.47 -0.31 -4.72
C PHE A 34 -1.52 -1.47 -4.37
N ASP A 35 -1.38 -2.46 -5.27
CA ASP A 35 -0.44 -3.57 -5.07
C ASP A 35 1.00 -3.07 -4.89
N GLU A 36 1.46 -2.15 -5.74
CA GLU A 36 2.78 -1.54 -5.64
C GLU A 36 2.94 -0.72 -4.34
N LEU A 37 1.87 -0.04 -3.89
CA LEU A 37 1.86 0.67 -2.62
C LEU A 37 2.06 -0.27 -1.42
N VAL A 38 1.39 -1.43 -1.44
CA VAL A 38 1.53 -2.47 -0.42
C VAL A 38 2.96 -3.00 -0.40
N GLU A 39 3.54 -3.30 -1.56
CA GLU A 39 4.93 -3.77 -1.66
C GLU A 39 5.94 -2.76 -1.08
N VAL A 40 5.79 -1.48 -1.42
CA VAL A 40 6.73 -0.43 -1.00
C VAL A 40 6.62 -0.11 0.49
N LEU A 41 5.41 -0.11 1.08
CA LEU A 41 5.20 0.36 2.44
C LEU A 41 5.06 -0.75 3.49
N SER A 42 4.81 -1.99 3.09
CA SER A 42 4.72 -3.12 4.04
C SER A 42 5.98 -3.26 4.91
N PRO A 43 7.22 -3.13 4.39
CA PRO A 43 8.42 -3.20 5.23
C PRO A 43 8.46 -2.13 6.34
N LEU A 44 7.97 -0.92 6.07
CA LEU A 44 7.87 0.16 7.06
C LEU A 44 6.89 -0.20 8.17
N LEU A 45 5.70 -0.69 7.81
CA LEU A 45 4.69 -1.13 8.79
C LEU A 45 5.23 -2.25 9.68
N TRP A 46 5.85 -3.26 9.07
CA TRP A 46 6.48 -4.35 9.80
C TRP A 46 7.62 -3.90 10.73
N HIS A 47 8.36 -2.86 10.36
CA HIS A 47 9.37 -2.29 11.25
C HIS A 47 8.73 -1.59 12.45
N VAL A 48 7.71 -0.77 12.23
CA VAL A 48 7.01 -0.01 13.27
C VAL A 48 6.30 -0.93 14.26
N VAL A 49 5.54 -1.91 13.78
CA VAL A 49 4.76 -2.81 14.63
C VAL A 49 5.67 -3.71 15.47
N ARG A 50 6.76 -4.23 14.89
CA ARG A 50 7.73 -5.04 15.66
C ARG A 50 8.47 -4.24 16.72
N ALA A 51 8.67 -2.94 16.50
CA ALA A 51 9.26 -2.06 17.52
C ALA A 51 8.36 -1.89 18.76
N GLN A 52 7.08 -2.29 18.69
CA GLN A 52 6.18 -2.30 19.85
C GLN A 52 6.31 -3.55 20.74
N GLY A 53 7.09 -4.55 20.35
CA GLY A 53 7.29 -5.77 21.14
C GLY A 53 6.14 -6.77 21.11
N LEU A 54 5.21 -6.63 20.15
CA LEU A 54 4.15 -7.60 19.91
C LEU A 54 4.72 -8.93 19.40
N ASP A 55 4.01 -10.03 19.67
CA ASP A 55 4.31 -11.29 19.01
C ASP A 55 4.06 -11.23 17.50
N HIS A 56 4.49 -12.26 16.78
CA HIS A 56 4.39 -12.31 15.34
C HIS A 56 2.94 -12.27 14.83
N GLN A 57 2.01 -12.96 15.51
CA GLN A 57 0.62 -13.07 15.06
C GLN A 57 -0.10 -11.74 15.27
N LEU A 58 0.03 -11.13 16.45
CA LEU A 58 -0.48 -9.80 16.72
C LEU A 58 0.14 -8.76 15.77
N SER A 59 1.42 -8.90 15.44
CA SER A 59 2.06 -8.01 14.45
C SER A 59 1.42 -8.13 13.07
N GLN A 60 1.11 -9.35 12.61
CA GLN A 60 0.40 -9.58 11.35
C GLN A 60 -0.99 -8.94 11.37
N ASP A 61 -1.73 -9.13 12.45
CA ASP A 61 -3.09 -8.61 12.61
C ASP A 61 -3.12 -7.08 12.55
N VAL A 62 -2.16 -6.40 13.20
CA VAL A 62 -2.04 -4.93 13.15
C VAL A 62 -1.70 -4.45 11.74
N VAL A 63 -0.76 -5.10 11.05
CA VAL A 63 -0.40 -4.74 9.66
C VAL A 63 -1.61 -4.91 8.74
N GLN A 64 -2.32 -6.04 8.84
CA GLN A 64 -3.51 -6.30 8.02
C GLN A 64 -4.64 -5.30 8.31
N THR A 65 -4.91 -5.03 9.59
CA THR A 65 -5.95 -4.08 10.02
C THR A 65 -5.63 -2.66 9.56
N THR A 66 -4.36 -2.28 9.55
CA THR A 66 -3.90 -0.98 9.03
C THR A 66 -4.20 -0.83 7.54
N TRP A 67 -3.92 -1.87 6.73
CA TRP A 67 -4.25 -1.87 5.31
C TRP A 67 -5.76 -1.84 5.04
N LEU A 68 -6.56 -2.60 5.80
CA LEU A 68 -8.01 -2.56 5.71
C LEU A 68 -8.57 -1.17 6.07
N SER A 69 -8.00 -0.53 7.08
CA SER A 69 -8.36 0.84 7.46
C SER A 69 -8.01 1.82 6.34
N LEU A 70 -6.85 1.66 5.68
CA LEU A 70 -6.47 2.51 4.54
C LEU A 70 -7.49 2.39 3.40
N VAL A 71 -7.90 1.18 3.03
CA VAL A 71 -8.88 0.97 1.96
C VAL A 71 -10.22 1.63 2.30
N ARG A 72 -10.65 1.59 3.56
CA ARG A 72 -11.90 2.22 4.00
C ARG A 72 -11.80 3.75 4.02
N ASP A 73 -10.66 4.28 4.43
CA ASP A 73 -10.51 5.70 4.73
C ASP A 73 -9.73 6.48 3.66
N MET A 74 -9.31 5.85 2.56
CA MET A 74 -8.43 6.47 1.55
C MET A 74 -8.96 7.80 0.99
N HIS A 75 -10.27 7.95 0.87
CA HIS A 75 -10.92 9.18 0.37
C HIS A 75 -10.95 10.30 1.41
N THR A 76 -10.74 9.99 2.69
CA THR A 76 -10.64 10.98 3.77
C THR A 76 -9.25 11.63 3.85
N ILE A 77 -8.22 10.94 3.35
CA ILE A 77 -6.82 11.39 3.39
C ILE A 77 -6.60 12.43 2.28
N ARG A 78 -6.70 13.71 2.61
CA ARG A 78 -6.61 14.81 1.63
C ARG A 78 -5.22 15.04 1.06
N ASN A 79 -4.16 14.74 1.82
CA ASN A 79 -2.77 14.94 1.41
C ASN A 79 -2.09 13.58 1.14
N PRO A 80 -1.85 13.21 -0.13
CA PRO A 80 -1.19 11.96 -0.48
C PRO A 80 0.23 11.80 0.11
N ARG A 81 0.94 12.91 0.38
CA ARG A 81 2.27 12.86 0.99
C ARG A 81 2.23 12.50 2.48
N ALA A 82 1.06 12.62 3.12
CA ALA A 82 0.88 12.26 4.52
C ALA A 82 0.64 10.75 4.73
N LEU A 83 0.53 9.96 3.66
CA LEU A 83 0.16 8.55 3.75
C LEU A 83 1.07 7.75 4.69
N ALA A 84 2.39 7.88 4.57
CA ALA A 84 3.32 7.15 5.42
C ALA A 84 3.12 7.50 6.91
N GLY A 85 2.94 8.78 7.23
CA GLY A 85 2.65 9.23 8.59
C GLY A 85 1.30 8.75 9.12
N TRP A 86 0.27 8.72 8.26
CA TRP A 86 -1.04 8.18 8.58
C TRP A 86 -0.94 6.69 8.91
N LEU A 87 -0.26 5.90 8.07
CA LEU A 87 -0.04 4.47 8.28
C LEU A 87 0.70 4.17 9.58
N VAL A 88 1.77 4.90 9.86
CA VAL A 88 2.53 4.77 11.12
C VAL A 88 1.67 5.11 12.35
N THR A 89 0.73 6.05 12.21
CA THR A 89 -0.16 6.45 13.31
C THR A 89 -1.27 5.42 13.52
N THR A 90 -1.83 4.87 12.44
CA THR A 90 -2.87 3.83 12.49
C THR A 90 -2.33 2.49 12.98
N ALA A 91 -1.06 2.18 12.71
CA ALA A 91 -0.40 0.93 13.13
C ALA A 91 0.16 0.97 14.57
N LYS A 92 -0.01 2.09 15.29
CA LYS A 92 0.48 2.25 16.67
C LYS A 92 -0.63 2.04 17.68
#